data_AF-A0A9E1YUN0-F1
#
_entry.id   AF-A0A9E1YUN0-F1
#
_cell.length_a   1.000
_cell.length_b   1.000
_cell.length_c   1.000
_cell.angle_alpha   90.00
_cell.angle_beta   90.00
_cell.angle_gamma   90.00
#
_symmetry.space_group_name_H-M   'P 1'
#
loop_
_entity.id
_entity.type
_entity.pdbx_description
1 polymer ?
#
loop_
_entity_poly.entity_id
_entity_poly.type
_entity_poly.pdbx_seq_one_letter_code
_entity_poly.pdbx_strand_id
1 'polypeptide(L)'
;MWQRPSYMEEALEQARAAMARGETPVGAVLVREGVVIAAAGNRVREDNDPTAHAEILALRAACQAEGQPRLDGADLHVTLEPCAMCAGA
;
A
#
# COMPACT_ATOMS: atom_id res chain seq x y z
N MET A 1 3.36 17.50 22.73
CA MET A 1 3.11 16.08 22.37
C MET A 1 2.97 16.04 20.86
N TRP A 2 4.02 15.62 20.14
CA TRP A 2 3.95 15.52 18.68
C TRP A 2 3.04 14.33 18.32
N GLN A 3 1.98 14.58 17.55
CA GLN A 3 1.16 13.53 16.98
C GLN A 3 2.02 12.75 15.97
N ARG A 4 2.04 11.42 16.08
CA ARG A 4 2.56 10.58 14.99
C ARG A 4 1.74 10.88 13.73
N PRO A 5 2.36 10.92 12.54
CA PRO A 5 1.60 11.03 11.29
C PRO A 5 0.50 9.96 11.27
N SER A 6 -0.68 10.32 10.77
CA SER A 6 -1.73 9.33 10.56
C SER A 6 -1.27 8.30 9.51
N TYR A 7 -1.74 7.05 9.58
CA TYR A 7 -1.41 6.04 8.56
C TYR A 7 -1.81 6.48 7.14
N MET A 8 -2.81 7.37 7.03
CA MET A 8 -3.19 7.98 5.77
C MET A 8 -2.18 9.01 5.27
N GLU A 9 -1.49 9.74 6.16
CA GLU A 9 -0.39 10.62 5.75
C GLU A 9 0.78 9.81 5.18
N GLU A 10 1.12 8.67 5.79
CA GLU A 10 2.12 7.73 5.25
C GLU A 10 1.69 7.16 3.88
N ALA A 11 0.40 6.83 3.71
CA ALA A 11 -0.12 6.40 2.42
C ALA A 11 -0.06 7.53 1.37
N LEU A 12 -0.32 8.77 1.76
CA LEU A 12 -0.16 9.95 0.89
C LEU A 12 1.30 10.22 0.51
N GLU A 13 2.26 9.88 1.37
CA GLU A 13 3.69 9.91 1.00
C GLU A 13 4.00 8.90 -0.10
N GLN A 14 3.45 7.68 -0.02
CA GLN A 14 3.59 6.68 -1.08
C GLN A 14 2.92 7.13 -2.39
N ALA A 15 1.75 7.77 -2.31
CA ALA A 15 1.07 8.34 -3.48
C ALA A 15 1.88 9.47 -4.13
N ARG A 16 2.50 10.34 -3.32
CA ARG A 16 3.42 11.38 -3.82
C ARG A 16 4.67 10.78 -4.46
N ALA A 17 5.24 9.73 -3.87
CA ALA A 17 6.36 9.01 -4.46
C ALA A 17 5.98 8.36 -5.80
N ALA A 18 4.80 7.75 -5.91
CA ALA A 18 4.27 7.21 -7.17
C ALA A 18 4.12 8.31 -8.22
N MET A 19 3.53 9.45 -7.87
CA MET A 19 3.42 10.61 -8.75
C MET A 19 4.79 11.07 -9.28
N ALA A 20 5.79 11.15 -8.40
CA ALA A 20 7.15 11.55 -8.77
C ALA A 20 7.82 10.57 -9.76
N ARG A 21 7.41 9.30 -9.76
CA ARG A 21 7.82 8.28 -10.75
C ARG A 21 6.97 8.29 -12.03
N GLY A 22 5.99 9.18 -12.17
CA GLY A 22 5.09 9.25 -13.32
C GLY A 22 3.94 8.24 -13.28
N GLU A 23 3.63 7.70 -12.10
CA GLU A 23 2.56 6.74 -11.87
C GLU A 23 1.23 7.41 -11.48
N THR A 24 0.14 6.64 -11.52
CA THR A 24 -1.11 7.05 -10.89
C THR A 24 -0.86 7.30 -9.39
N PRO A 25 -1.25 8.46 -8.83
CA PRO A 25 -0.90 8.86 -7.47
C PRO A 25 -1.76 8.14 -6.42
N VAL A 26 -1.54 6.84 -6.27
CA VAL A 26 -2.18 5.99 -5.26
C VAL A 26 -1.10 5.38 -4.39
N GLY A 27 -1.32 5.43 -3.07
CA GLY A 27 -0.48 4.83 -2.07
C GLY A 27 -1.29 4.00 -1.09
N ALA A 28 -0.65 2.96 -0.55
CA ALA A 28 -1.24 2.05 0.40
C ALA A 28 -0.24 1.72 1.52
N VAL A 29 -0.75 1.59 2.74
CA VAL A 29 -0.01 1.21 3.94
C VAL A 29 -0.79 0.13 4.66
N LEU A 30 -0.12 -0.97 4.97
CA LEU A 30 -0.68 -2.08 5.74
C LEU A 30 -0.17 -2.00 7.18
N VAL A 31 -1.10 -1.97 8.13
CA VAL A 31 -0.84 -1.78 9.56
C VAL A 31 -1.30 -3.00 10.33
N ARG A 32 -0.49 -3.50 11.27
CA ARG A 32 -0.92 -4.52 12.24
C ARG A 32 -0.41 -4.13 13.62
N GLU A 33 -1.29 -4.19 14.62
CA GLU A 33 -0.97 -3.81 16.01
C GLU A 33 -0.36 -2.39 16.12
N GLY A 34 -0.80 -1.47 15.25
CA GLY A 34 -0.31 -0.08 15.21
C GLY A 34 1.09 0.09 14.60
N VAL A 35 1.61 -0.94 13.95
CA VAL A 35 2.90 -0.94 13.25
C VAL A 35 2.66 -1.09 11.76
N VAL A 36 3.29 -0.24 10.95
CA VAL A 36 3.32 -0.39 9.50
C VAL A 36 4.20 -1.59 9.14
N ILE A 37 3.59 -2.62 8.55
CA ILE A 37 4.27 -3.85 8.14
C ILE A 37 4.61 -3.85 6.64
N ALA A 38 3.91 -3.04 5.84
CA ALA A 38 4.25 -2.78 4.44
C ALA A 38 3.70 -1.44 3.97
N ALA A 39 4.34 -0.84 2.98
CA ALA A 39 3.88 0.37 2.31
C ALA A 39 4.29 0.34 0.84
N ALA A 40 3.42 0.81 -0.05
CA ALA A 40 3.71 0.88 -1.47
C ALA A 40 2.92 1.99 -2.16
N GLY A 41 3.50 2.56 -3.21
CA GLY A 41 2.79 3.34 -4.21
C GLY A 41 2.59 2.54 -5.50
N ASN A 42 1.65 2.94 -6.34
CA ASN A 42 1.42 2.36 -7.66
C ASN A 42 2.72 2.27 -8.49
N ARG A 43 2.91 1.18 -9.24
CA ARG A 43 4.05 0.94 -10.14
C ARG A 43 3.66 0.26 -11.46
N VAL A 44 2.43 0.46 -11.93
CA VAL A 44 1.90 -0.21 -13.14
C VAL A 44 2.79 0.01 -14.38
N ARG A 45 3.27 1.25 -14.59
CA ARG A 45 4.11 1.58 -15.75
C ARG A 45 5.56 1.15 -15.54
N GLU A 46 6.10 1.41 -14.34
CA GLU A 46 7.46 1.07 -13.93
C GLU A 46 7.72 -0.45 -14.04
N ASP A 47 6.80 -1.26 -13.50
CA ASP A 47 6.92 -2.72 -13.45
C ASP A 47 6.37 -3.38 -14.73
N ASN A 48 5.76 -2.62 -15.66
CA ASN A 48 4.98 -3.14 -16.80
C ASN A 48 3.98 -4.25 -16.38
N ASP A 49 3.37 -4.08 -15.20
CA ASP A 49 2.44 -5.03 -14.59
C ASP A 49 1.10 -4.33 -14.34
N PRO A 50 0.02 -4.68 -15.06
CA PRO A 50 -1.29 -4.07 -14.84
C PRO A 50 -1.87 -4.37 -13.45
N THR A 51 -1.28 -5.31 -12.69
CA THR A 51 -1.67 -5.65 -11.32
C THR A 51 -0.85 -4.92 -10.25
N ALA A 52 0.18 -4.14 -10.61
CA ALA A 52 1.06 -3.43 -9.69
C ALA A 52 0.42 -2.15 -9.08
N HIS A 53 -0.82 -2.31 -8.60
CA HIS A 53 -1.53 -1.34 -7.78
C HIS A 53 -0.93 -1.28 -6.38
N ALA A 54 -1.06 -0.13 -5.70
CA ALA A 54 -0.48 0.09 -4.38
C ALA A 54 -0.91 -0.99 -3.36
N GLU A 55 -2.18 -1.37 -3.37
CA GLU A 55 -2.78 -2.39 -2.50
C GLU A 55 -2.12 -3.76 -2.72
N ILE A 56 -2.04 -4.20 -3.98
CA ILE A 56 -1.45 -5.50 -4.35
C ILE A 56 0.03 -5.55 -3.96
N LEU A 57 0.76 -4.46 -4.20
CA LEU A 57 2.17 -4.37 -3.88
C LEU A 57 2.42 -4.40 -2.36
N ALA A 58 1.60 -3.69 -1.57
CA ALA A 58 1.69 -3.72 -0.11
C ALA A 58 1.38 -5.10 0.46
N LEU A 59 0.32 -5.77 -0.02
CA LEU A 59 -0.04 -7.13 0.40
C LEU A 59 1.07 -8.14 0.04
N ARG A 60 1.57 -8.10 -1.20
CA ARG A 60 2.68 -8.97 -1.64
C ARG A 60 3.93 -8.76 -0.78
N ALA A 61 4.28 -7.50 -0.50
CA ALA A 61 5.45 -7.18 0.33
C ALA A 61 5.30 -7.72 1.77
N ALA A 62 4.13 -7.54 2.39
CA ALA A 62 3.87 -8.05 3.73
C ALA A 62 3.92 -9.59 3.77
N CYS A 63 3.24 -10.28 2.85
CA CYS A 63 3.27 -11.74 2.77
C CYS A 63 4.68 -12.29 2.57
N GLN A 64 5.51 -11.62 1.76
CA GLN A 64 6.92 -12.01 1.56
C GLN A 64 7.75 -11.79 2.83
N ALA A 65 7.56 -10.67 3.53
CA ALA A 65 8.29 -10.38 4.78
C ALA A 65 7.93 -11.37 5.90
N GLU A 66 6.69 -11.82 5.95
CA GLU A 66 6.19 -12.72 7.01
C GLU A 66 6.26 -14.20 6.67
N GLY A 67 6.47 -14.54 5.40
CA GLY A 67 6.51 -15.92 4.93
C GLY A 67 5.16 -16.63 5.01
N GLN A 68 4.04 -15.89 4.99
CA GLN A 68 2.69 -16.45 5.04
C GLN A 68 1.70 -15.66 4.17
N PRO A 69 0.64 -16.31 3.65
CA PRO A 69 -0.32 -15.66 2.76
C PRO A 69 -1.48 -14.97 3.49
N ARG A 70 -1.64 -15.16 4.80
CA ARG A 70 -2.73 -14.57 5.59
C ARG A 70 -2.20 -13.41 6.42
N LEU A 71 -2.90 -12.29 6.38
CA LEU A 71 -2.54 -11.04 7.08
C LEU A 71 -3.64 -10.69 8.10
N ASP A 72 -4.08 -11.69 8.87
CA ASP A 72 -5.18 -11.53 9.83
C ASP A 72 -4.87 -10.42 10.85
N GLY A 73 -5.89 -9.60 11.16
CA GLY A 73 -5.75 -8.47 12.09
C GLY A 73 -4.98 -7.26 11.54
N ALA A 74 -4.65 -7.24 10.25
CA ALA A 74 -4.08 -6.08 9.58
C ALA A 74 -5.17 -5.18 8.98
N ASP A 75 -4.95 -3.87 9.06
CA ASP A 75 -5.75 -2.82 8.41
C ASP A 75 -4.99 -2.26 7.20
N LEU A 76 -5.65 -2.20 6.04
CA LEU A 76 -5.09 -1.57 4.84
C LEU A 76 -5.64 -0.15 4.69
N HIS A 77 -4.75 0.84 4.74
CA HIS A 77 -5.06 2.24 4.47
C HIS A 77 -4.65 2.57 3.04
N VAL A 78 -5.59 3.02 2.21
CA VAL A 78 -5.36 3.36 0.80
C VAL A 78 -5.91 4.75 0.47
N THR A 79 -5.18 5.53 -0.32
CA THR A 79 -5.52 6.93 -0.63
C THR A 79 -6.68 7.10 -1.62
N LEU A 80 -7.08 6.01 -2.28
CA LEU A 80 -8.18 5.94 -3.24
C LEU A 80 -9.00 4.68 -2.96
N GLU A 81 -10.31 4.72 -3.20
CA GLU A 81 -11.16 3.53 -3.08
C GLU A 81 -10.62 2.38 -3.96
N PRO A 82 -10.48 1.16 -3.41
CA PRO A 82 -9.88 0.04 -4.13
C PRO A 82 -10.78 -0.40 -5.29
N CYS A 83 -10.16 -0.78 -6.41
CA CYS A 83 -10.90 -1.37 -7.54
C CYS A 83 -11.33 -2.82 -7.23
N ALA A 84 -12.20 -3.39 -8.07
CA ALA A 84 -12.69 -4.76 -7.87
C ALA A 84 -11.59 -5.83 -7.76
N MET A 85 -10.46 -5.65 -8.46
CA MET A 85 -9.30 -6.54 -8.34
C MET A 85 -8.66 -6.44 -6.94
N CYS A 86 -8.40 -5.22 -6.47
CA CYS A 86 -7.76 -4.97 -5.18
C CYS A 86 -8.67 -5.35 -4.00
N ALA A 87 -9.98 -5.15 -4.13
CA ALA A 87 -10.96 -5.52 -3.11
C ALA A 87 -11.12 -7.05 -2.97
N GLY A 88 -10.78 -7.83 -4.00
CA GLY A 88 -10.87 -9.29 -3.99
C GLY A 88 -9.55 -10.03 -3.73
N ALA A 89 -8.45 -9.31 -3.55
CA ALA A 89 -7.11 -9.86 -3.34
C ALA A 89 -6.88 -10.28 -1.88
#